data_AF-A0A2P2MR60-F1
#
_entry.id   AF-A0A2P2MR60-F1
#
_cell.length_a   1.000
_cell.length_b   1.000
_cell.length_c   1.000
_cell.angle_alpha   90.00
_cell.angle_beta   90.00
_cell.angle_gamma   90.00
#
_symmetry.space_group_name_H-M   'P 1'
#
loop_
_entity.id
_entity.type
_entity.pdbx_description
1 polymer ?
#
loop_
_entity_poly.entity_id
_entity_poly.type
_entity_poly.pdbx_seq_one_letter_code
_entity_poly.pdbx_strand_id
1 'polypeptide(L)'
;MGAICLQDHSDKLQSVVIDAQEKGAEITARGSFGHLAEGAVDQFFPPTVIKNVNHSMKLMQDETFGPIMPIMKFSTDEEVIKLANDSRFGLGCGVFSGSQRRAKEIASQIHCGNAAINDFATSYMCQSLPFGGVKDSGFGRFGGVEGLRDCCLVKSVVEDRWWPHIKTMIPKPIRYPVADNGFTFQESLVEALYGLSIWDRLRALVNVLKIMSEQNSSSTKRRSD
;
A
#
# COMPACT_ATOMS: atom_id res chain seq x y z
N MET A 1 -16.36 -29.92 6.89
CA MET A 1 -15.57 -29.71 5.65
C MET A 1 -16.52 -29.29 4.56
N GLY A 2 -16.26 -28.17 3.89
CA GLY A 2 -17.03 -27.75 2.72
C GLY A 2 -16.62 -28.51 1.47
N ALA A 3 -17.47 -28.49 0.44
CA ALA A 3 -17.12 -28.95 -0.90
C ALA A 3 -16.39 -27.86 -1.69
N ILE A 4 -15.57 -28.27 -2.65
CA ILE A 4 -15.03 -27.40 -3.69
C ILE A 4 -16.17 -26.95 -4.59
N CYS A 5 -16.20 -25.67 -4.95
CA CYS A 5 -17.32 -25.11 -5.70
C CYS A 5 -17.34 -25.50 -7.19
N LEU A 6 -16.16 -25.76 -7.78
CA LEU A 6 -15.99 -26.05 -9.20
C LEU A 6 -15.18 -27.33 -9.38
N GLN A 7 -15.66 -28.25 -10.23
CA GLN A 7 -14.99 -29.52 -10.47
C GLN A 7 -13.58 -29.34 -11.04
N ASP A 8 -13.41 -28.45 -12.02
CA ASP A 8 -12.10 -28.11 -12.61
C ASP A 8 -11.07 -27.64 -11.56
N HIS A 9 -11.53 -27.05 -10.45
CA HIS A 9 -10.64 -26.62 -9.38
C HIS A 9 -10.11 -27.81 -8.57
N SER A 10 -10.91 -28.86 -8.39
CA SER A 10 -10.44 -30.11 -7.77
C SER A 10 -9.33 -30.77 -8.59
N ASP A 11 -9.45 -30.76 -9.92
CA ASP A 11 -8.41 -31.28 -10.82
C ASP A 11 -7.14 -30.42 -10.74
N LYS A 12 -7.29 -29.09 -10.68
CA LYS A 12 -6.17 -28.17 -10.46
C LYS A 12 -5.48 -28.44 -9.12
N LEU A 13 -6.23 -28.64 -8.04
CA LEU A 13 -5.69 -28.99 -6.72
C LEU A 13 -4.93 -30.31 -6.77
N GLN A 14 -5.45 -31.33 -7.46
CA GLN A 14 -4.74 -32.59 -7.60
C GLN A 14 -3.44 -32.42 -8.40
N SER A 15 -3.44 -31.59 -9.45
CA SER A 15 -2.24 -31.31 -10.25
C SER A 15 -1.10 -30.66 -9.46
N VAL A 16 -1.42 -29.75 -8.53
CA VAL A 16 -0.39 -29.10 -7.70
C VAL A 16 0.18 -30.03 -6.64
N VAL A 17 -0.62 -31.00 -6.16
CA VAL A 17 -0.13 -32.07 -5.27
C VAL A 17 0.83 -32.98 -6.02
N ILE A 18 0.49 -33.40 -7.23
CA ILE A 18 1.35 -34.24 -8.07
C ILE A 18 2.67 -33.53 -8.38
N ASP A 19 2.63 -32.26 -8.82
CA ASP A 19 3.84 -31.45 -9.09
C ASP A 19 4.77 -31.39 -7.86
N ALA A 20 4.22 -31.24 -6.66
CA ALA A 20 5.01 -31.22 -5.45
C ALA A 20 5.64 -32.58 -5.12
N GLN A 21 4.90 -33.68 -5.28
CA GLN A 21 5.42 -35.04 -5.07
C GLN A 21 6.55 -35.38 -6.05
N GLU A 22 6.37 -35.05 -7.34
CA GLU A 22 7.39 -35.24 -8.38
C GLU A 22 8.67 -34.46 -8.08
N LYS A 23 8.55 -33.30 -7.42
CA LYS A 23 9.67 -32.47 -6.97
C LYS A 23 10.19 -32.81 -5.58
N GLY A 24 9.77 -33.94 -5.00
CA GLY A 24 10.30 -34.49 -3.75
C GLY A 24 9.61 -34.03 -2.45
N ALA A 25 8.43 -33.41 -2.54
CA ALA A 25 7.61 -33.13 -1.36
C ALA A 25 6.93 -34.39 -0.82
N GLU A 26 6.65 -34.41 0.49
CA GLU A 26 6.08 -35.57 1.17
C GLU A 26 4.71 -35.24 1.78
N ILE A 27 3.69 -36.01 1.41
CA ILE A 27 2.38 -35.94 2.06
C ILE A 27 2.48 -36.60 3.44
N THR A 28 2.38 -35.81 4.51
CA THR A 28 2.52 -36.28 5.89
C THR A 28 1.19 -36.67 6.52
N ALA A 29 0.11 -36.00 6.11
CA ALA A 29 -1.24 -36.33 6.52
C ALA A 29 -2.20 -36.04 5.37
N ARG A 30 -3.15 -36.94 5.13
CA ARG A 30 -4.24 -36.74 4.18
C ARG A 30 -5.53 -37.22 4.83
N GLY A 31 -6.52 -36.34 4.87
CA GLY A 31 -7.85 -36.70 5.34
C GLY A 31 -8.53 -37.70 4.41
N SER A 32 -9.56 -38.36 4.91
CA SER A 32 -10.49 -39.15 4.11
C SER A 32 -11.89 -38.59 4.22
N PHE A 33 -12.68 -38.81 3.18
CA PHE A 33 -14.12 -38.60 3.25
C PHE A 33 -14.76 -39.90 3.67
N GLY A 34 -15.66 -39.83 4.66
CA GLY A 34 -16.52 -40.95 5.00
C GLY A 34 -17.56 -41.21 3.90
N HIS A 35 -18.61 -41.94 4.24
CA HIS A 35 -19.72 -42.11 3.31
C HIS A 35 -20.46 -40.79 3.12
N LEU A 36 -20.43 -40.30 1.87
CA LEU A 36 -21.28 -39.21 1.45
C LEU A 36 -22.73 -39.71 1.40
N ALA A 37 -23.68 -38.85 1.75
CA ALA A 37 -25.09 -39.17 1.64
C ALA A 37 -25.46 -39.45 0.17
N GLU A 38 -26.46 -40.30 -0.04
CA GLU A 38 -26.97 -40.60 -1.39
C GLU A 38 -27.46 -39.31 -2.07
N GLY A 39 -26.95 -39.03 -3.28
CA GLY A 39 -27.23 -37.80 -4.03
C GLY A 39 -26.35 -36.59 -3.67
N ALA A 40 -25.35 -36.74 -2.77
CA ALA A 40 -24.39 -35.68 -2.51
C ALA A 40 -23.47 -35.45 -3.73
N VAL A 41 -23.17 -34.17 -3.99
CA VAL A 41 -22.19 -33.78 -5.01
C VAL A 41 -20.79 -34.15 -4.51
N ASP A 42 -20.11 -35.05 -5.23
CA ASP A 42 -18.77 -35.53 -4.91
C ASP A 42 -17.69 -34.55 -5.37
N GLN A 43 -17.67 -33.37 -4.76
CA GLN A 43 -16.68 -32.33 -5.00
C GLN A 43 -15.87 -32.05 -3.73
N PHE A 44 -15.47 -33.09 -3.01
CA PHE A 44 -14.68 -32.94 -1.80
C PHE A 44 -13.18 -33.16 -2.07
N PHE A 45 -12.32 -32.26 -1.59
CA PHE A 45 -10.86 -32.42 -1.68
C PHE A 45 -10.24 -32.62 -0.30
N PRO A 46 -9.53 -33.73 -0.04
CA PRO A 46 -9.14 -34.09 1.31
C PRO A 46 -8.12 -33.10 1.89
N PRO A 47 -8.25 -32.67 3.15
CA PRO A 47 -7.22 -31.89 3.82
C PRO A 47 -5.88 -32.59 3.71
N THR A 48 -4.90 -31.92 3.11
CA THR A 48 -3.61 -32.53 2.77
C THR A 48 -2.48 -31.68 3.34
N VAL A 49 -1.69 -32.26 4.23
CA VAL A 49 -0.48 -31.65 4.79
C VAL A 49 0.73 -32.17 4.03
N ILE A 50 1.51 -31.26 3.45
CA ILE A 50 2.66 -31.58 2.62
C ILE A 50 3.90 -30.88 3.21
N LYS A 51 4.94 -31.64 3.54
CA LYS A 51 6.21 -31.11 4.06
C LYS A 51 7.32 -31.18 3.02
N ASN A 52 8.44 -30.55 3.34
CA ASN A 52 9.64 -30.46 2.48
C ASN A 52 9.34 -29.75 1.14
N VAL A 53 8.41 -28.81 1.16
CA VAL A 53 8.09 -27.98 -0.01
C VAL A 53 9.13 -26.87 -0.18
N ASN A 54 9.24 -26.34 -1.40
CA ASN A 54 10.10 -25.19 -1.70
C ASN A 54 9.50 -24.38 -2.87
N HIS A 55 10.06 -23.19 -3.10
CA HIS A 55 9.53 -22.23 -4.09
C HIS A 55 9.65 -22.68 -5.55
N SER A 56 10.22 -23.85 -5.88
CA SER A 56 10.16 -24.42 -7.25
C SER A 56 8.85 -25.18 -7.53
N MET A 57 8.04 -25.45 -6.50
CA MET A 57 6.79 -26.20 -6.59
C MET A 57 5.60 -25.26 -6.84
N LYS A 58 4.66 -25.67 -7.70
CA LYS A 58 3.51 -24.84 -8.08
C LYS A 58 2.68 -24.39 -6.87
N LEU A 59 2.48 -25.28 -5.90
CA LEU A 59 1.72 -24.97 -4.69
C LEU A 59 2.31 -23.84 -3.83
N MET A 60 3.59 -23.50 -4.02
CA MET A 60 4.28 -22.39 -3.32
C MET A 60 4.27 -21.08 -4.12
N GLN A 61 3.91 -21.12 -5.41
CA GLN A 61 3.92 -19.95 -6.32
C GLN A 61 2.50 -19.50 -6.69
N ASP A 62 1.59 -20.46 -6.87
CA ASP A 62 0.22 -20.24 -7.29
C ASP A 62 -0.73 -20.34 -6.10
N GLU A 63 -1.77 -19.50 -6.11
CA GLU A 63 -2.84 -19.61 -5.13
C GLU A 63 -3.60 -20.92 -5.36
N THR A 64 -3.59 -21.80 -4.35
CA THR A 64 -4.24 -23.11 -4.41
C THR A 64 -5.73 -23.00 -4.09
N PHE A 65 -6.13 -22.10 -3.18
CA PHE A 65 -7.53 -21.91 -2.77
C PHE A 65 -8.24 -23.23 -2.43
N GLY A 66 -7.56 -24.09 -1.67
CA GLY A 66 -8.05 -25.41 -1.28
C GLY A 66 -7.43 -25.89 0.01
N PRO A 67 -7.87 -27.03 0.55
CA PRO A 67 -7.46 -27.52 1.85
C PRO A 67 -6.08 -28.21 1.80
N ILE A 68 -5.07 -27.52 1.28
CA ILE A 68 -3.67 -27.98 1.21
C ILE A 68 -2.84 -27.09 2.13
N MET A 69 -2.13 -27.71 3.06
CA MET A 69 -1.22 -27.04 4.00
C MET A 69 0.23 -27.40 3.68
N PRO A 70 0.95 -26.54 2.95
CA PRO A 70 2.36 -26.75 2.70
C PRO A 70 3.24 -26.28 3.86
N ILE A 71 4.29 -27.05 4.17
CA ILE A 71 5.22 -26.79 5.26
C ILE A 71 6.64 -26.70 4.71
N MET A 72 7.18 -25.48 4.71
CA MET A 72 8.56 -25.18 4.38
C MET A 72 9.34 -24.90 5.67
N LYS A 73 10.55 -25.45 5.79
CA LYS A 73 11.45 -25.17 6.91
C LYS A 73 12.30 -23.94 6.61
N PHE A 74 12.67 -23.23 7.67
CA PHE A 74 13.62 -22.13 7.65
C PHE A 74 14.51 -22.23 8.91
N SER A 75 15.65 -21.54 8.89
CA SER A 75 16.68 -21.58 9.94
C SER A 75 16.87 -20.24 10.64
N THR A 76 16.59 -19.11 9.96
CA THR A 76 16.73 -17.76 10.57
C THR A 76 15.52 -16.87 10.31
N ASP A 77 15.41 -15.78 11.07
CA ASP A 77 14.34 -14.80 10.92
C ASP A 77 14.46 -14.06 9.58
N GLU A 78 15.68 -13.76 9.14
CA GLU A 78 15.95 -13.13 7.84
C GLU A 78 15.56 -14.04 6.68
N GLU A 79 15.82 -15.35 6.81
CA GLU A 79 15.43 -16.34 5.81
C GLU A 79 13.91 -16.43 5.68
N VAL A 80 13.17 -16.54 6.79
CA VAL A 80 11.71 -16.65 6.71
C VAL A 80 11.06 -15.36 6.20
N ILE A 81 11.61 -14.18 6.54
CA ILE A 81 11.15 -12.91 5.99
C ILE A 81 11.37 -12.88 4.48
N LYS A 82 12.54 -13.33 4.00
CA LYS A 82 12.84 -13.42 2.57
C LYS A 82 11.88 -14.37 1.86
N LEU A 83 11.65 -15.56 2.42
CA LEU A 83 10.72 -16.55 1.86
C LEU A 83 9.28 -16.02 1.83
N ALA A 84 8.79 -15.42 2.93
CA ALA A 84 7.45 -14.86 2.97
C ALA A 84 7.26 -13.70 1.97
N ASN A 85 8.32 -12.92 1.73
CA ASN A 85 8.29 -11.81 0.78
C ASN A 85 8.47 -12.23 -0.69
N ASP A 86 9.04 -13.42 -0.93
CA ASP A 86 9.17 -14.06 -2.26
C ASP A 86 7.83 -14.68 -2.71
N SER A 87 6.81 -13.82 -2.73
CA SER A 87 5.48 -14.10 -3.27
C SER A 87 5.02 -12.86 -4.02
N ARG A 88 4.37 -13.06 -5.17
CA ARG A 88 3.71 -11.97 -5.91
C ARG A 88 2.46 -11.45 -5.18
N PHE A 89 1.96 -12.21 -4.21
CA PHE A 89 0.80 -11.85 -3.40
C PHE A 89 1.22 -11.24 -2.05
N GLY A 90 0.27 -10.56 -1.40
CA GLY A 90 0.50 -9.83 -0.15
C GLY A 90 -0.80 -9.44 0.54
N LEU A 91 -1.81 -10.31 0.60
CA LEU A 91 -3.09 -9.99 1.26
C LEU A 91 -2.93 -9.91 2.79
N GLY A 92 -2.36 -10.94 3.40
CA GLY A 92 -2.08 -10.94 4.82
C GLY A 92 -1.22 -12.10 5.28
N CYS A 93 -0.76 -12.05 6.53
CA CYS A 93 0.06 -13.09 7.14
C CYS A 93 -0.36 -13.34 8.60
N GLY A 94 0.02 -14.52 9.10
CA GLY A 94 -0.04 -14.86 10.52
C GLY A 94 1.35 -15.28 10.99
N VAL A 95 1.83 -14.70 12.10
CA VAL A 95 3.14 -15.02 12.67
C VAL A 95 2.97 -15.58 14.07
N PHE A 96 3.38 -16.83 14.26
CA PHE A 96 3.30 -17.54 15.54
C PHE A 96 4.69 -17.66 16.19
N SER A 97 4.82 -17.23 17.44
CA SER A 97 6.06 -17.31 18.22
C SER A 97 5.75 -17.28 19.72
N GLY A 98 6.54 -18.02 20.51
CA GLY A 98 6.54 -17.91 21.97
C GLY A 98 7.02 -16.53 22.48
N SER A 99 7.75 -15.78 21.65
CA SER A 99 8.14 -14.39 21.92
C SER A 99 7.31 -13.43 21.06
N GLN A 100 6.41 -12.68 21.71
CA GLN A 100 5.57 -11.70 21.02
C GLN A 100 6.40 -10.58 20.37
N ARG A 101 7.52 -10.19 20.98
CA ARG A 101 8.45 -9.20 20.40
C ARG A 101 9.00 -9.69 19.06
N ARG A 102 9.52 -10.91 19.02
CA ARG A 102 10.04 -11.54 17.79
C ARG A 102 8.95 -11.64 16.71
N ALA A 103 7.74 -12.06 17.07
CA ALA A 103 6.65 -12.14 16.11
C ALA A 103 6.31 -10.77 15.49
N LYS A 104 6.27 -9.70 16.30
CA LYS A 104 6.04 -8.33 15.82
C LYS A 104 7.16 -7.84 14.90
N GLU A 105 8.42 -8.11 15.25
CA GLU A 105 9.60 -7.75 14.44
C GLU A 105 9.62 -8.47 13.09
N ILE A 106 9.24 -9.75 13.04
CA ILE A 106 9.09 -10.50 11.78
C ILE A 106 7.92 -9.93 10.97
N ALA A 107 6.74 -9.80 11.58
CA ALA A 107 5.53 -9.34 10.90
C ALA A 107 5.69 -7.95 10.28
N SER A 108 6.40 -7.03 10.94
CA SER A 108 6.64 -5.67 10.43
C SER A 108 7.51 -5.62 9.17
N GLN A 109 8.23 -6.70 8.87
CA GLN A 109 9.11 -6.81 7.70
C GLN A 109 8.48 -7.62 6.55
N ILE A 110 7.32 -8.24 6.77
CA ILE A 110 6.57 -8.96 5.74
C ILE A 110 5.71 -7.95 4.95
N HIS A 111 5.92 -7.88 3.65
CA HIS A 111 5.21 -7.02 2.71
C HIS A 111 3.82 -7.58 2.42
N CYS A 112 2.88 -7.32 3.33
CA CYS A 112 1.48 -7.71 3.21
C CYS A 112 0.56 -6.62 3.75
N GLY A 113 -0.72 -6.72 3.42
CA GLY A 113 -1.71 -5.72 3.83
C GLY A 113 -2.14 -5.82 5.29
N ASN A 114 -2.19 -7.04 5.84
CA ASN A 114 -2.70 -7.33 7.18
C ASN A 114 -1.84 -8.38 7.89
N ALA A 115 -1.54 -8.21 9.17
CA ALA A 115 -0.77 -9.19 9.93
C ALA A 115 -1.48 -9.54 11.24
N ALA A 116 -1.51 -10.83 11.57
CA ALA A 116 -1.98 -11.35 12.86
C ALA A 116 -0.80 -11.96 13.64
N ILE A 117 -0.71 -11.65 14.94
CA ILE A 117 0.34 -12.17 15.83
C ILE A 117 -0.27 -13.25 16.72
N ASN A 118 0.30 -14.46 16.68
CA ASN A 118 -0.18 -15.64 17.39
C ASN A 118 -1.65 -15.98 17.09
N ASP A 119 -2.08 -15.66 15.87
CA ASP A 119 -3.44 -15.90 15.41
C ASP A 119 -3.48 -15.96 13.88
N PHE A 120 -4.61 -16.39 13.33
CA PHE A 120 -4.82 -16.52 11.88
C PHE A 120 -6.12 -15.82 11.46
N ALA A 121 -6.02 -14.97 10.44
CA ALA A 121 -7.15 -14.26 9.81
C ALA A 121 -8.01 -13.37 10.74
N THR A 122 -7.63 -13.17 12.01
CA THR A 122 -8.42 -12.34 12.94
C THR A 122 -8.39 -10.85 12.62
N SER A 123 -7.45 -10.37 11.81
CA SER A 123 -7.49 -9.02 11.24
C SER A 123 -8.80 -8.75 10.48
N TYR A 124 -9.36 -9.77 9.81
CA TYR A 124 -10.65 -9.64 9.13
C TYR A 124 -11.83 -9.49 10.10
N MET A 125 -11.73 -10.05 11.30
CA MET A 125 -12.81 -9.93 12.31
C MET A 125 -12.80 -8.56 13.00
N CYS A 126 -11.67 -7.86 12.98
CA CYS A 126 -11.50 -6.54 13.57
C CYS A 126 -11.92 -5.44 12.57
N GLN A 127 -13.23 -5.22 12.41
CA GLN A 127 -13.82 -4.29 11.42
C GLN A 127 -13.38 -2.82 11.56
N SER A 128 -12.81 -2.44 12.70
CA SER A 128 -12.21 -1.10 12.90
C SER A 128 -10.83 -0.94 12.26
N LEU A 129 -10.19 -2.04 11.84
CA LEU A 129 -8.90 -2.01 11.14
C LEU A 129 -9.13 -1.93 9.62
N PRO A 130 -8.22 -1.27 8.88
CA PRO A 130 -8.23 -1.32 7.44
C PRO A 130 -7.85 -2.72 6.95
N PHE A 131 -8.62 -3.27 6.02
CA PHE A 131 -8.37 -4.52 5.33
C PHE A 131 -8.18 -4.28 3.83
N GLY A 132 -7.08 -4.80 3.30
CA GLY A 132 -6.79 -4.82 1.88
C GLY A 132 -5.41 -5.40 1.64
N GLY A 133 -5.06 -5.71 0.40
CA GLY A 133 -3.77 -6.30 0.04
C GLY A 133 -2.73 -5.28 -0.43
N VAL A 134 -1.58 -5.80 -0.83
CA VAL A 134 -0.55 -5.13 -1.62
C VAL A 134 -0.06 -6.09 -2.71
N LYS A 135 0.76 -5.60 -3.66
CA LYS A 135 1.24 -6.37 -4.82
C LYS A 135 0.05 -6.86 -5.67
N ASP A 136 0.07 -8.10 -6.15
CA ASP A 136 -1.01 -8.68 -6.95
C ASP A 136 -2.27 -8.98 -6.13
N SER A 137 -2.22 -8.85 -4.80
CA SER A 137 -3.42 -8.99 -3.94
C SER A 137 -4.32 -7.76 -3.92
N GLY A 138 -4.00 -6.73 -4.70
CA GLY A 138 -4.83 -5.55 -4.91
C GLY A 138 -4.29 -4.28 -4.28
N PHE A 139 -5.07 -3.21 -4.43
CA PHE A 139 -4.81 -1.86 -3.93
C PHE A 139 -6.06 -1.30 -3.24
N GLY A 140 -5.88 -0.23 -2.47
CA GLY A 140 -6.96 0.34 -1.65
C GLY A 140 -7.17 -0.41 -0.34
N ARG A 141 -8.12 0.06 0.47
CA ARG A 141 -8.45 -0.53 1.78
C ARG A 141 -9.95 -0.37 2.03
N PHE A 142 -10.60 -1.41 2.52
CA PHE A 142 -11.95 -1.31 3.11
C PHE A 142 -11.87 -1.53 4.63
N GLY A 143 -12.96 -1.28 5.36
CA GLY A 143 -12.95 -1.37 6.82
C GLY A 143 -12.23 -0.18 7.48
N GLY A 144 -12.52 0.05 8.77
CA GLY A 144 -12.01 1.20 9.50
C GLY A 144 -12.39 2.56 8.88
N VAL A 145 -11.62 3.59 9.22
CA VAL A 145 -11.80 4.96 8.70
C VAL A 145 -11.33 5.05 7.25
N GLU A 146 -10.32 4.26 6.90
CA GLU A 146 -9.73 4.16 5.57
C GLU A 146 -10.78 3.71 4.55
N GLY A 147 -11.56 2.65 4.85
CA GLY A 147 -12.60 2.17 3.96
C GLY A 147 -13.72 3.17 3.72
N LEU A 148 -14.13 3.93 4.73
CA LEU A 148 -15.10 5.00 4.55
C LEU A 148 -14.54 6.12 3.67
N ARG A 149 -13.25 6.47 3.84
CA ARG A 149 -12.58 7.49 3.03
C ARG A 149 -12.41 7.05 1.58
N ASP A 150 -12.23 5.76 1.31
CA ASP A 150 -12.11 5.21 -0.05
C ASP A 150 -13.42 5.36 -0.85
N CYS A 151 -14.57 5.44 -0.17
CA CYS A 151 -15.87 5.74 -0.76
C CYS A 151 -16.13 7.24 -0.98
N CYS A 152 -15.22 8.12 -0.58
CA CYS A 152 -15.39 9.57 -0.65
C CYS A 152 -14.62 10.18 -1.83
N LEU A 153 -15.21 11.19 -2.48
CA LEU A 153 -14.49 12.04 -3.41
C LEU A 153 -13.71 13.12 -2.64
N VAL A 154 -12.40 12.94 -2.50
CA VAL A 154 -11.54 13.92 -1.83
C VAL A 154 -11.47 15.22 -2.65
N LYS A 155 -11.89 16.34 -2.06
CA LYS A 155 -11.85 17.67 -2.69
C LYS A 155 -10.97 18.62 -1.89
N SER A 156 -9.93 19.15 -2.54
CA SER A 156 -9.15 20.26 -1.99
C SER A 156 -9.87 21.58 -2.23
N VAL A 157 -9.99 22.41 -1.21
CA VAL A 157 -10.56 23.76 -1.27
C VAL A 157 -9.58 24.70 -0.59
N VAL A 158 -9.25 25.81 -1.26
CA VAL A 158 -8.39 26.87 -0.74
C VAL A 158 -9.15 28.19 -0.78
N GLU A 159 -9.04 28.97 0.27
CA GLU A 159 -9.65 30.29 0.38
C GLU A 159 -8.66 31.31 0.94
N ASP A 160 -8.83 32.57 0.52
CA ASP A 160 -8.08 33.68 1.07
C ASP A 160 -8.64 34.01 2.47
N ARG A 161 -7.83 33.83 3.51
CA ARG A 161 -8.23 34.04 4.93
C ARG A 161 -8.91 35.38 5.20
N TRP A 162 -8.56 36.41 4.44
CA TRP A 162 -9.05 37.77 4.63
C TRP A 162 -9.72 38.33 3.38
N TRP A 163 -10.38 37.49 2.58
CA TRP A 163 -11.24 37.97 1.50
C TRP A 163 -12.30 38.95 2.06
N PRO A 164 -12.48 40.15 1.48
CA PRO A 164 -11.91 40.67 0.22
C PRO A 164 -10.67 41.57 0.38
N HIS A 165 -10.14 41.75 1.59
CA HIS A 165 -9.09 42.72 1.94
C HIS A 165 -7.68 42.28 1.54
N ILE A 166 -7.33 41.01 1.74
CA ILE A 166 -6.04 40.45 1.33
C ILE A 166 -6.34 39.27 0.40
N LYS A 167 -5.94 39.42 -0.86
CA LYS A 167 -6.17 38.45 -1.93
C LYS A 167 -4.85 37.88 -2.38
N THR A 168 -4.77 36.57 -2.59
CA THR A 168 -3.58 35.92 -3.18
C THR A 168 -3.57 36.12 -4.69
N MET A 169 -3.56 37.39 -5.11
CA MET A 169 -3.41 37.77 -6.51
C MET A 169 -1.96 37.58 -6.91
N ILE A 170 -1.73 37.02 -8.11
CA ILE A 170 -0.39 36.95 -8.69
C ILE A 170 0.16 38.39 -8.82
N PRO A 171 1.29 38.73 -8.16
CA PRO A 171 1.91 40.05 -8.26
C PRO A 171 2.18 40.46 -9.71
N LYS A 172 2.01 41.75 -10.02
CA LYS A 172 2.16 42.27 -11.40
C LYS A 172 3.47 41.87 -12.11
N PRO A 173 4.66 41.84 -11.45
CA PRO A 173 5.90 41.45 -12.14
C PRO A 173 5.90 40.02 -12.69
N ILE A 174 5.21 39.10 -12.01
CA ILE A 174 5.13 37.68 -12.39
C ILE A 174 3.75 37.29 -12.96
N ARG A 175 2.85 38.25 -13.07
CA ARG A 175 1.54 38.06 -13.68
C ARG A 175 1.68 38.17 -15.20
N TYR A 176 1.11 37.22 -15.94
CA TYR A 176 1.17 37.24 -17.41
C TYR A 176 0.49 38.50 -18.00
N PRO A 177 1.08 39.14 -19.04
CA PRO A 177 2.42 38.88 -19.58
C PRO A 177 3.53 39.29 -18.60
N VAL A 178 4.49 38.40 -18.39
CA VAL A 178 5.56 38.54 -17.39
C VAL A 178 6.45 39.74 -17.77
N ALA A 179 6.76 40.59 -16.80
CA ALA A 179 7.63 41.74 -17.02
C ALA A 179 9.10 41.30 -17.10
N ASP A 180 9.96 42.12 -17.72
CA ASP A 180 11.39 41.82 -17.87
C ASP A 180 12.10 41.61 -16.51
N ASN A 181 11.59 42.22 -15.44
CA ASN A 181 12.08 42.07 -14.07
C ASN A 181 11.34 41.00 -13.24
N GLY A 182 10.47 40.21 -13.86
CA GLY A 182 9.66 39.18 -13.19
C GLY A 182 10.51 38.08 -12.56
N PHE A 183 11.59 37.68 -13.23
CA PHE A 183 12.51 36.66 -12.71
C PHE A 183 13.25 37.13 -11.45
N THR A 184 13.84 38.33 -11.50
CA THR A 184 14.52 38.95 -10.34
C THR A 184 13.56 39.17 -9.17
N PHE A 185 12.30 39.54 -9.46
CA PHE A 185 11.25 39.63 -8.45
C PHE A 185 10.97 38.27 -7.78
N GLN A 186 10.83 37.21 -8.57
CA GLN A 186 10.56 35.87 -8.05
C GLN A 186 11.73 35.34 -7.22
N GLU A 187 12.98 35.52 -7.68
CA GLU A 187 14.18 35.17 -6.95
C GLU A 187 14.24 35.90 -5.59
N SER A 188 14.05 37.21 -5.60
CA SER A 188 14.02 38.03 -4.39
C SER A 188 12.86 37.63 -3.45
N LEU A 189 11.72 37.21 -4.00
CA LEU A 189 10.57 36.75 -3.21
C LEU A 189 10.86 35.40 -2.54
N VAL A 190 11.46 34.45 -3.27
CA VAL A 190 11.88 33.15 -2.72
C VAL A 190 12.95 33.34 -1.66
N GLU A 191 13.94 34.19 -1.89
CA GLU A 191 15.00 34.48 -0.93
C GLU A 191 14.46 35.19 0.32
N ALA A 192 13.50 36.11 0.17
CA ALA A 192 12.83 36.76 1.30
C ALA A 192 12.05 35.77 2.18
N LEU A 193 11.36 34.80 1.57
CA LEU A 193 10.53 33.82 2.29
C LEU A 193 11.34 32.65 2.87
N TYR A 194 12.32 32.15 2.11
CA TYR A 194 12.99 30.87 2.39
C TYR A 194 14.52 30.97 2.56
N GLY A 195 15.13 32.16 2.46
CA GLY A 195 16.59 32.34 2.60
C GLY A 195 17.15 31.79 3.92
N LEU A 196 18.38 31.31 3.96
CA LEU A 196 18.92 30.68 5.18
C LEU A 196 19.37 31.70 6.24
N SER A 197 19.69 32.93 5.82
CA SER A 197 20.17 34.02 6.67
C SER A 197 19.12 35.11 6.84
N ILE A 198 18.97 35.63 8.07
CA ILE A 198 18.05 36.73 8.40
C ILE A 198 18.41 38.00 7.62
N TRP A 199 19.70 38.29 7.45
CA TRP A 199 20.16 39.48 6.73
C TRP A 199 19.90 39.40 5.23
N ASP A 200 19.94 38.20 4.67
CA ASP A 200 19.67 37.96 3.26
C ASP A 200 18.16 38.05 3.00
N ARG A 201 17.33 37.49 3.89
CA ARG A 201 15.87 37.68 3.87
C ARG A 201 15.48 39.15 3.93
N LEU A 202 16.10 39.94 4.81
CA LEU A 202 15.80 41.38 4.95
C LEU A 202 16.20 42.17 3.70
N ARG A 203 17.39 41.90 3.13
CA ARG A 203 17.81 42.51 1.86
C ARG A 203 16.90 42.14 0.71
N ALA A 204 16.56 40.86 0.59
CA ALA A 204 15.66 40.36 -0.43
C ALA A 204 14.25 40.98 -0.31
N LEU A 205 13.76 41.17 0.93
CA LEU A 205 12.49 41.84 1.19
C LEU A 205 12.50 43.32 0.77
N VAL A 206 13.61 44.03 1.01
CA VAL A 206 13.79 45.41 0.50
C VAL A 206 13.78 45.43 -1.03
N ASN A 207 14.43 44.46 -1.69
CA ASN A 207 14.43 44.35 -3.15
C ASN A 207 13.02 44.08 -3.70
N VAL A 208 12.25 43.18 -3.08
CA VAL A 208 10.84 42.92 -3.43
C VAL A 208 10.02 44.22 -3.36
N LEU A 209 10.13 44.97 -2.25
CA LEU A 209 9.40 46.23 -2.07
C LEU A 209 9.79 47.29 -3.11
N LYS A 210 11.09 47.39 -3.44
CA LYS A 210 11.61 48.31 -4.46
C LYS A 210 11.03 48.00 -5.84
N ILE A 211 11.05 46.73 -6.25
CA ILE A 211 10.50 46.29 -7.55
C ILE A 211 8.99 46.54 -7.63
N MET A 212 8.26 46.34 -6.54
CA MET A 212 6.82 46.65 -6.47
C MET A 212 6.53 48.15 -6.59
N SER A 213 7.37 49.00 -5.98
CA SER A 213 7.23 50.46 -6.03
C SER A 213 7.48 51.01 -7.44
N GLU A 214 8.56 50.57 -8.08
CA GLU A 214 8.96 50.99 -9.44
C GLU A 214 7.87 50.67 -10.47
N GLN A 215 7.28 49.47 -10.43
CA GLN A 215 6.18 49.11 -11.32
C GLN A 215 4.91 49.93 -11.08
N ASN A 216 4.54 50.23 -9.83
CA ASN A 216 3.36 51.04 -9.56
C ASN A 216 3.50 52.47 -10.14
N SER A 217 4.69 53.07 -10.07
CA SER A 217 4.97 54.38 -10.67
C SER A 217 4.86 54.39 -12.20
N SER A 218 5.32 53.32 -12.88
CA SER A 218 5.25 53.18 -14.34
C SER A 218 3.80 53.03 -14.85
N SER A 219 2.94 52.40 -14.05
CA SER A 219 1.52 52.19 -14.39
C SER A 219 0.66 53.45 -14.26
N THR A 220 1.06 54.40 -13.41
CA THR A 220 0.35 55.69 -13.25
C THR A 220 0.62 56.64 -14.42
N LYS A 221 1.83 56.61 -15.01
CA LYS A 221 2.19 57.43 -16.19
C LYS A 221 1.47 57.02 -17.47
N ARG A 222 1.15 55.74 -17.67
CA ARG A 222 0.44 55.25 -18.89
C ARG A 222 -1.07 55.50 -18.90
N ARG A 223 -1.66 55.99 -17.80
CA ARG A 223 -3.11 56.23 -17.66
C ARG A 223 -3.50 57.70 -17.83
N SER A 224 -2.52 58.60 -17.96
CA SER A 224 -2.71 60.06 -18.08
C SER A 224 -2.54 60.59 -19.51
N ASP A 225 -2.33 59.71 -20.48
CA ASP A 225 -2.34 59.97 -21.93
C ASP A 225 -3.51 59.21 -22.57
#